data_AF-C6Y1J7-F1
#
_entry.id   AF-C6Y1J7-F1
#
_cell.length_a   1.000
_cell.length_b   1.000
_cell.length_c   1.000
_cell.angle_alpha   90.00
_cell.angle_beta   90.00
_cell.angle_gamma   90.00
#
_symmetry.space_group_name_H-M   'P 1'
#
loop_
_entity.id
_entity.type
_entity.pdbx_description
1 polymer ?
#
loop_
_entity_poly.entity_id
_entity_poly.type
_entity_poly.pdbx_seq_one_letter_code
_entity_poly.pdbx_strand_id
1 'polypeptide(L)'
;MDNLSMNIKSALLAAAILLFTYFYYSGKGGSFLSMGSAIVFWLLCGAALVLCTLMVRLVAHMAISGLIYPNAVSMVLLPFLCILLLFWLAYGTSSIPAFADFPGYSAILKGFFQSHLLYIAVVSVIIGGGLYFSLPKDIPAARSLFNANLLFALSMAGAFVLSVAGFYWAKKISQPALDPKYTAYKSLGEDVQYQGLEISLLLDAGPDYTASQPYYLEERGEFIISLHYASSNKNAPLFKVFKIDRQGKIADSLDAEELTVGSGSLIFDKGLIRPANSKNAYFWVFDGAKTLVQESRQDSKNKIAELQKDMAAIRLEHFHKTARLECGSGSKIQWNGTGYFQIFHHGDTARFRIDNLYAQNADGGCGARPVDYYPAKGLDFALLRLDEKTYYIVKPKKK
;
A
#
# COMPACT_ATOMS: atom_id res chain seq x y z
N MET A 1 41.92 -37.22 10.72
CA MET A 1 40.47 -37.54 10.71
C MET A 1 39.60 -36.36 11.13
N ASP A 2 40.12 -35.40 11.89
CA ASP A 2 39.33 -34.27 12.43
C ASP A 2 38.75 -33.30 11.39
N ASN A 3 39.48 -33.03 10.31
CA ASN A 3 39.01 -32.16 9.21
C ASN A 3 37.80 -32.74 8.45
N LEU A 4 37.71 -34.07 8.30
CA LEU A 4 36.57 -34.72 7.63
C LEU A 4 35.30 -34.63 8.49
N SER A 5 35.44 -34.81 9.81
CA SER A 5 34.36 -34.67 10.79
C SER A 5 33.77 -33.26 10.82
N MET A 6 34.63 -32.22 10.79
CA MET A 6 34.20 -30.83 10.81
C MET A 6 33.50 -30.40 9.51
N ASN A 7 33.90 -30.96 8.36
CA ASN A 7 33.27 -30.68 7.07
C ASN A 7 31.83 -31.19 7.02
N ILE A 8 31.61 -32.43 7.48
CA ILE A 8 30.29 -33.06 7.52
C ILE A 8 29.37 -32.30 8.49
N LYS A 9 29.86 -31.94 9.69
CA LYS A 9 29.11 -31.17 10.67
C LYS A 9 28.71 -29.77 10.14
N SER A 10 29.64 -29.10 9.46
CA SER A 10 29.37 -27.77 8.87
C SER A 10 28.35 -27.84 7.74
N ALA A 11 28.41 -28.88 6.91
CA ALA A 11 27.45 -29.11 5.84
C ALA A 11 26.05 -29.43 6.38
N LEU A 12 25.94 -30.21 7.47
CA LEU A 12 24.67 -30.49 8.14
C LEU A 12 24.05 -29.22 8.76
N LEU A 13 24.86 -28.38 9.41
CA LEU A 13 24.40 -27.08 9.93
C LEU A 13 23.95 -26.15 8.81
N ALA A 14 24.70 -26.09 7.70
CA ALA A 14 24.32 -25.32 6.52
C ALA A 14 23.01 -25.82 5.89
N ALA A 15 22.81 -27.13 5.82
CA ALA A 15 21.56 -27.72 5.34
C ALA A 15 20.37 -27.39 6.25
N ALA A 16 20.56 -27.41 7.57
CA ALA A 16 19.53 -27.01 8.53
C ALA A 16 19.16 -25.52 8.39
N ILE A 17 20.16 -24.64 8.21
CA ILE A 17 19.94 -23.21 7.96
C ILE A 17 19.16 -22.99 6.67
N LEU A 18 19.52 -23.68 5.58
CA LEU A 18 18.80 -23.56 4.31
C LEU A 18 17.36 -24.05 4.41
N LEU A 19 17.15 -25.20 5.05
CA LEU A 19 15.81 -25.76 5.23
C LEU A 19 14.93 -24.81 6.06
N PHE A 20 15.46 -24.26 7.15
CA PHE A 20 14.77 -23.24 7.94
C PHE A 20 14.50 -21.97 7.11
N THR A 21 15.47 -21.49 6.35
CA THR A 21 15.31 -20.33 5.45
C THR A 21 14.18 -20.53 4.46
N TYR A 22 14.12 -21.72 3.84
CA TYR A 22 13.06 -22.08 2.91
C TYR A 22 11.67 -22.00 3.56
N PHE A 23 11.47 -22.68 4.69
CA PHE A 23 10.17 -22.68 5.38
C PHE A 23 9.78 -21.31 5.96
N TYR A 24 10.75 -20.53 6.42
CA TYR A 24 10.49 -19.22 7.02
C TYR A 24 9.99 -18.19 6.00
N TYR A 25 10.50 -18.22 4.77
CA TYR A 25 10.14 -17.26 3.72
C TYR A 25 9.14 -17.78 2.69
N SER A 26 8.89 -19.10 2.60
CA SER A 26 7.90 -19.66 1.65
C SER A 26 6.47 -19.18 1.91
N GLY A 27 6.12 -18.87 3.17
CA GLY A 27 4.79 -18.38 3.56
C GLY A 27 4.59 -16.86 3.50
N LYS A 28 5.63 -16.06 3.18
CA LYS A 28 5.59 -14.59 3.30
C LYS A 28 5.28 -13.81 2.02
N GLY A 29 5.00 -14.48 0.91
CA GLY A 29 4.66 -13.85 -0.38
C GLY A 29 5.86 -13.17 -1.05
N GLY A 30 6.11 -13.47 -2.33
CA GLY A 30 7.29 -12.98 -3.06
C GLY A 30 8.56 -13.79 -2.79
N SER A 31 8.47 -15.12 -2.81
CA SER A 31 9.64 -15.98 -2.69
C SER A 31 10.28 -16.23 -4.05
N PHE A 32 11.62 -16.22 -4.08
CA PHE A 32 12.56 -16.59 -5.15
C PHE A 32 12.33 -18.00 -5.76
N LEU A 33 11.24 -18.66 -5.35
CA LEU A 33 10.79 -19.99 -5.69
C LEU A 33 9.70 -20.01 -6.78
N SER A 34 9.15 -18.87 -7.21
CA SER A 34 8.16 -18.85 -8.28
C SER A 34 8.82 -18.94 -9.67
N MET A 35 9.04 -20.20 -10.08
CA MET A 35 9.27 -20.73 -11.43
C MET A 35 10.49 -20.26 -12.25
N GLY A 36 11.33 -21.24 -12.64
CA GLY A 36 12.28 -21.08 -13.75
C GLY A 36 13.37 -22.16 -13.84
N SER A 37 12.99 -23.41 -14.13
CA SER A 37 13.83 -24.63 -14.23
C SER A 37 14.36 -25.22 -12.91
N ALA A 38 14.11 -26.52 -12.71
CA ALA A 38 14.63 -27.28 -11.56
C ALA A 38 16.17 -27.19 -11.47
N ILE A 39 16.87 -27.09 -12.60
CA ILE A 39 18.32 -27.01 -12.67
C ILE A 39 18.83 -25.71 -12.08
N VAL A 40 18.24 -24.56 -12.44
CA VAL A 40 18.63 -23.25 -11.87
C VAL A 40 18.31 -23.21 -10.38
N PHE A 41 17.17 -23.78 -9.95
CA PHE A 41 16.84 -23.92 -8.54
C PHE A 41 17.86 -24.78 -7.77
N TRP A 42 18.22 -25.97 -8.27
CA TRP A 42 19.22 -26.83 -7.63
C TRP A 42 20.61 -26.21 -7.64
N LEU A 43 20.99 -25.48 -8.68
CA LEU A 43 22.24 -24.72 -8.74
C LEU A 43 22.27 -23.60 -7.71
N LEU A 44 21.19 -22.83 -7.58
CA LEU A 44 21.07 -21.77 -6.58
C LEU A 44 21.06 -22.32 -5.15
N CYS A 45 20.32 -23.41 -4.90
CA CYS A 45 20.33 -24.12 -3.62
C CYS A 45 21.71 -24.71 -3.29
N GLY A 46 22.39 -25.30 -4.28
CA GLY A 46 23.74 -25.81 -4.14
C GLY A 46 24.75 -24.70 -3.83
N ALA A 47 24.70 -23.59 -4.56
CA ALA A 47 25.53 -22.42 -4.31
C ALA A 47 25.28 -21.82 -2.92
N ALA A 48 24.01 -21.71 -2.51
CA ALA A 48 23.63 -21.26 -1.18
C ALA A 48 24.14 -22.21 -0.09
N LEU A 49 24.10 -23.53 -0.32
CA LEU A 49 24.62 -24.53 0.62
C LEU A 49 26.14 -24.41 0.78
N VAL A 50 26.86 -24.22 -0.33
CA VAL A 50 28.30 -24.00 -0.31
C VAL A 50 28.63 -22.71 0.46
N LEU A 51 27.94 -21.61 0.18
CA LEU A 51 28.13 -20.33 0.89
C LEU A 51 27.85 -20.45 2.39
N CYS A 52 26.71 -21.06 2.77
CA CYS A 52 26.37 -21.30 4.16
C CYS A 52 27.43 -22.20 4.84
N THR A 53 27.92 -23.23 4.15
CA THR A 53 28.97 -24.12 4.68
C THR A 53 30.28 -23.36 4.88
N LEU A 54 30.68 -22.49 3.94
CA LEU A 54 31.87 -21.64 4.08
C LEU A 54 31.73 -20.67 5.25
N MET A 55 30.57 -20.07 5.44
CA MET A 55 30.30 -19.18 6.58
C MET A 55 30.39 -19.92 7.92
N VAL A 56 29.76 -21.09 8.04
CA VAL A 56 29.85 -21.93 9.25
C VAL A 56 31.30 -22.35 9.52
N ARG A 57 32.05 -22.73 8.47
CA ARG A 57 33.47 -23.10 8.61
C ARG A 57 34.36 -21.91 8.98
N LEU A 58 34.07 -20.72 8.47
CA LEU A 58 34.78 -19.51 8.87
C LEU A 58 34.59 -19.23 10.37
N VAL A 59 33.36 -19.33 10.86
CA VAL A 59 33.06 -19.17 12.30
C VAL A 59 33.73 -20.29 13.12
N ALA A 60 33.67 -21.54 12.67
CA ALA A 60 34.35 -22.66 13.31
C ALA A 60 35.88 -22.44 13.39
N HIS A 61 36.49 -21.98 12.30
CA HIS A 61 37.91 -21.67 12.25
C HIS A 61 38.28 -20.54 13.20
N MET A 62 37.49 -19.46 13.25
CA MET A 62 37.69 -18.37 14.21
C MET A 62 37.59 -18.87 15.67
N ALA A 63 36.69 -19.80 15.96
CA ALA A 63 36.56 -20.39 17.28
C ALA A 63 37.77 -21.29 17.65
N ILE A 64 38.24 -22.13 16.73
CA ILE A 64 39.40 -23.02 16.95
C ILE A 64 40.71 -22.23 17.07
N SER A 65 40.87 -21.19 16.26
CA SER A 65 42.06 -20.32 16.26
C SER A 65 42.12 -19.39 17.49
N GLY A 66 41.20 -19.51 18.45
CA GLY A 66 41.18 -18.71 19.67
C GLY A 66 40.81 -17.24 19.45
N LEU A 67 40.05 -16.92 18.39
CA LEU A 67 39.52 -15.58 18.14
C LEU A 67 38.13 -15.37 18.75
N ILE A 68 37.43 -16.45 19.11
CA ILE A 68 36.14 -16.42 19.79
C ILE A 68 36.30 -17.09 21.15
N TYR A 69 35.87 -16.39 22.19
CA TYR A 69 35.86 -16.90 23.56
C TYR A 69 34.96 -18.15 23.62
N PRO A 70 35.43 -19.27 24.21
CA PRO A 70 34.78 -20.57 24.10
C PRO A 70 33.57 -20.71 25.04
N ASN A 71 32.60 -19.80 24.91
CA ASN A 71 31.33 -19.81 25.61
C ASN A 71 30.18 -19.77 24.58
N ALA A 72 29.15 -20.59 24.79
CA ALA A 72 27.93 -20.62 23.99
C ALA A 72 27.33 -19.22 23.73
N VAL A 73 27.32 -18.33 24.74
CA VAL A 73 26.82 -16.96 24.60
C VAL A 73 27.60 -16.18 23.55
N SER A 74 28.94 -16.21 23.60
CA SER A 74 29.79 -15.53 22.62
C SER A 74 29.68 -16.16 21.24
N MET A 75 29.58 -17.49 21.16
CA MET A 75 29.40 -18.22 19.90
C MET A 75 28.04 -17.95 19.22
N VAL A 76 27.01 -17.54 19.96
CA VAL A 76 25.70 -17.14 19.40
C VAL A 76 25.63 -15.63 19.14
N LEU A 77 26.11 -14.81 20.09
CA LEU A 77 25.99 -13.35 20.04
C LEU A 77 26.77 -12.73 18.89
N LEU A 78 27.99 -13.20 18.63
CA LEU A 78 28.84 -12.60 17.59
C LEU A 78 28.26 -12.87 16.18
N PRO A 79 27.86 -14.10 15.81
CA PRO A 79 27.13 -14.33 14.56
C PRO A 79 25.83 -13.53 14.48
N PHE A 80 25.07 -13.43 15.58
CA PHE A 80 23.83 -12.66 15.61
C PHE A 80 24.04 -11.19 15.21
N LEU A 81 25.01 -10.52 15.83
CA LEU A 81 25.29 -9.11 15.54
C LEU A 81 25.81 -8.90 14.11
N CYS A 82 26.69 -9.79 13.63
CA CYS A 82 27.20 -9.73 12.26
C CYS A 82 26.08 -9.93 11.23
N ILE A 83 25.25 -10.96 11.40
CA ILE A 83 24.14 -11.25 10.49
C ILE A 83 23.11 -10.11 10.54
N LEU A 84 22.79 -9.58 11.74
CA LEU A 84 21.88 -8.45 11.90
C LEU A 84 22.37 -7.21 11.14
N LEU A 85 23.64 -6.84 11.31
CA LEU A 85 24.22 -5.71 10.60
C LEU A 85 24.21 -5.92 9.08
N LEU A 86 24.62 -7.10 8.61
CA LEU A 86 24.63 -7.41 7.17
C LEU A 86 23.23 -7.37 6.55
N PHE A 87 22.25 -7.99 7.21
CA PHE A 87 20.85 -7.96 6.78
C PHE A 87 20.31 -6.52 6.75
N TRP A 88 20.63 -5.72 7.76
CA TRP A 88 20.22 -4.34 7.82
C TRP A 88 20.87 -3.49 6.74
N LEU A 89 22.17 -3.66 6.47
CA LEU A 89 22.86 -2.95 5.39
C LEU A 89 22.25 -3.30 4.03
N ALA A 90 22.01 -4.58 3.75
CA ALA A 90 21.39 -5.04 2.50
C ALA A 90 19.95 -4.51 2.35
N TYR A 91 19.15 -4.60 3.42
CA TYR A 91 17.79 -4.05 3.44
C TYR A 91 17.79 -2.53 3.28
N GLY A 92 18.71 -1.85 3.97
CA GLY A 92 18.91 -0.41 3.92
C GLY A 92 19.23 0.12 2.53
N THR A 93 20.11 -0.58 1.81
CA THR A 93 20.49 -0.20 0.44
C THR A 93 19.36 -0.46 -0.56
N SER A 94 18.75 -1.65 -0.49
CA SER A 94 17.91 -2.17 -1.58
C SER A 94 16.41 -1.99 -1.34
N SER A 95 15.98 -1.88 -0.10
CA SER A 95 14.55 -1.96 0.27
C SER A 95 14.02 -0.72 0.98
N ILE A 96 14.87 0.17 1.51
CA ILE A 96 14.42 1.41 2.13
C ILE A 96 14.12 2.46 1.03
N PRO A 97 12.84 2.81 0.79
CA PRO A 97 12.47 3.91 -0.07
C PRO A 97 12.80 5.26 0.58
N ALA A 98 12.76 6.33 -0.21
CA ALA A 98 12.80 7.66 0.36
C ALA A 98 11.53 7.93 1.18
N PHE A 99 11.67 8.57 2.34
CA PHE A 99 10.57 8.83 3.28
C PHE A 99 10.59 10.28 3.77
N ALA A 100 9.45 10.81 4.20
CA ALA A 100 9.36 12.20 4.66
C ALA A 100 9.77 12.42 6.12
N ASP A 101 9.35 11.53 7.02
CA ASP A 101 9.41 11.76 8.46
C ASP A 101 9.83 10.53 9.28
N PHE A 102 9.99 10.74 10.59
CA PHE A 102 10.37 9.66 11.51
C PHE A 102 9.30 8.57 11.63
N PRO A 103 7.98 8.87 11.72
CA PRO A 103 6.94 7.84 11.65
C PRO A 103 7.09 6.91 10.45
N GLY A 104 7.27 7.44 9.23
CA GLY A 104 7.48 6.64 8.02
C GLY A 104 8.74 5.76 8.12
N TYR A 105 9.85 6.31 8.61
CA TYR A 105 11.08 5.54 8.82
C TYR A 105 10.96 4.46 9.91
N SER A 106 10.26 4.78 11.00
CA SER A 106 10.04 3.87 12.12
C SER A 106 9.19 2.67 11.71
N ALA A 107 8.22 2.85 10.81
CA ALA A 107 7.43 1.77 10.25
C ALA A 107 8.31 0.82 9.41
N ILE A 108 9.24 1.36 8.63
CA ILE A 108 10.21 0.57 7.85
C ILE A 108 11.13 -0.23 8.78
N LEU A 109 11.67 0.41 9.83
CA LEU A 109 12.52 -0.24 10.83
C LEU A 109 11.77 -1.37 11.56
N LYS A 110 10.52 -1.12 11.95
CA LYS A 110 9.64 -2.12 12.57
C LYS A 110 9.36 -3.28 11.62
N GLY A 111 9.09 -2.99 10.35
CA GLY A 111 8.91 -4.00 9.30
C GLY A 111 10.12 -4.90 9.11
N PHE A 112 11.33 -4.34 9.15
CA PHE A 112 12.58 -5.11 9.11
C PHE A 112 12.68 -6.07 10.30
N PHE A 113 12.50 -5.58 11.53
CA PHE A 113 12.61 -6.43 12.72
C PHE A 113 11.53 -7.52 12.75
N GLN A 114 10.28 -7.18 12.43
CA GLN A 114 9.19 -8.16 12.35
C GLN A 114 9.45 -9.23 11.28
N SER A 115 10.11 -8.85 10.19
CA SER A 115 10.37 -9.76 9.07
C SER A 115 11.58 -10.65 9.28
N HIS A 116 12.64 -10.17 9.94
CA HIS A 116 13.96 -10.81 9.92
C HIS A 116 14.55 -11.15 11.30
N LEU A 117 14.11 -10.52 12.40
CA LEU A 117 14.76 -10.69 13.71
C LEU A 117 14.72 -12.14 14.19
N LEU A 118 13.56 -12.80 14.10
CA LEU A 118 13.39 -14.19 14.48
C LEU A 118 14.26 -15.12 13.62
N TYR A 119 14.32 -14.85 12.31
CA TYR A 119 15.15 -15.60 11.40
C TYR A 119 16.64 -15.52 11.79
N ILE A 120 17.13 -14.30 12.01
CA ILE A 120 18.52 -14.04 12.40
C ILE A 120 18.84 -14.72 13.73
N ALA A 121 17.93 -14.65 14.71
CA ALA A 121 18.10 -15.29 16.01
C ALA A 121 18.24 -16.82 15.88
N VAL A 122 17.34 -17.48 15.16
CA VAL A 122 17.36 -18.94 14.98
C VAL A 122 18.62 -19.39 14.24
N VAL A 123 18.99 -18.70 13.16
CA VAL A 123 20.23 -19.00 12.39
C VAL A 123 21.45 -18.88 13.29
N SER A 124 21.51 -17.83 14.12
CA SER A 124 22.63 -17.61 15.03
C SER A 124 22.72 -18.66 16.13
N VAL A 125 21.57 -19.15 16.63
CA VAL A 125 21.50 -20.27 17.58
C VAL A 125 21.95 -21.58 16.93
N ILE A 126 21.54 -21.86 15.68
CA ILE A 126 21.99 -23.06 14.95
C ILE A 126 23.50 -23.03 14.75
N ILE A 127 24.06 -21.90 14.31
CA ILE A 127 25.50 -21.73 14.13
C ILE A 127 26.22 -21.84 15.48
N GLY A 128 25.88 -20.99 16.44
CA GLY A 128 26.59 -20.89 17.71
C GLY A 128 26.45 -22.14 18.59
N GLY A 129 25.23 -22.65 18.72
CA GLY A 129 24.95 -23.88 19.46
C GLY A 129 25.56 -25.12 18.79
N GLY A 130 25.39 -25.24 17.47
CA GLY A 130 25.96 -26.35 16.70
C GLY A 130 27.48 -26.41 16.77
N LEU A 131 28.15 -25.25 16.70
CA LEU A 131 29.61 -25.16 16.85
C LEU A 131 30.07 -25.39 18.29
N TYR A 132 29.39 -24.83 19.29
CA TYR A 132 29.73 -25.02 20.70
C TYR A 132 29.78 -26.50 21.10
N PHE A 133 28.79 -27.30 20.69
CA PHE A 133 28.79 -28.74 20.95
C PHE A 133 29.78 -29.54 20.10
N SER A 134 30.28 -28.96 19.02
CA SER A 134 31.17 -29.63 18.07
C SER A 134 32.65 -29.38 18.34
N LEU A 135 32.99 -28.35 19.13
CA LEU A 135 34.35 -27.95 19.44
C LEU A 135 34.90 -28.68 20.69
N PRO A 136 36.22 -28.88 20.79
CA PRO A 136 36.85 -29.41 21.99
C PRO A 136 36.52 -28.54 23.23
N LYS A 137 36.19 -29.17 24.36
CA LYS A 137 35.76 -28.47 25.58
C LYS A 137 36.91 -27.83 26.37
N ASP A 138 38.15 -28.22 26.08
CA ASP A 138 39.35 -27.80 26.80
C ASP A 138 40.20 -26.82 25.99
N ILE A 139 39.58 -25.81 25.39
CA ILE A 139 40.32 -24.72 24.72
C ILE A 139 40.68 -23.68 25.79
N PRO A 140 41.95 -23.58 26.24
CA PRO A 140 42.34 -22.55 27.18
C PRO A 140 42.19 -21.17 26.52
N ALA A 141 41.39 -20.29 27.12
CA ALA A 141 41.16 -18.94 26.63
C ALA A 141 41.56 -17.90 27.68
N ALA A 142 42.42 -16.96 27.27
CA ALA A 142 42.81 -15.85 28.12
C ALA A 142 41.62 -14.89 28.34
N ARG A 143 41.55 -14.28 29.52
CA ARG A 143 40.52 -13.26 29.84
C ARG A 143 40.55 -12.06 28.88
N SER A 144 41.71 -11.76 28.28
CA SER A 144 41.86 -10.74 27.24
C SER A 144 41.00 -11.04 26.00
N LEU A 145 40.80 -12.32 25.65
CA LEU A 145 39.96 -12.73 24.52
C LEU A 145 38.49 -12.41 24.76
N PHE A 146 37.99 -12.65 25.99
CA PHE A 146 36.63 -12.28 26.38
C PHE A 146 36.40 -10.77 26.23
N ASN A 147 37.33 -9.95 26.73
CA ASN A 147 37.24 -8.49 26.60
C ASN A 147 37.27 -8.04 25.13
N ALA A 148 38.11 -8.67 24.30
CA ALA A 148 38.19 -8.37 22.87
C ALA A 148 36.86 -8.71 22.15
N ASN A 149 36.25 -9.86 22.44
CA ASN A 149 34.95 -10.22 21.87
C ASN A 149 33.82 -9.33 22.36
N LEU A 150 33.83 -8.92 23.63
CA LEU A 150 32.87 -7.97 24.15
C LEU A 150 33.00 -6.61 23.45
N LEU A 151 34.23 -6.11 23.30
CA LEU A 151 34.51 -4.87 22.58
C LEU A 151 34.06 -4.95 21.10
N PHE A 152 34.32 -6.08 20.45
CA PHE A 152 33.81 -6.34 19.10
C PHE A 152 32.28 -6.31 19.06
N ALA A 153 31.60 -6.99 19.99
CA ALA A 153 30.13 -7.00 20.06
C ALA A 153 29.57 -5.58 20.26
N LEU A 154 30.15 -4.80 21.17
CA LEU A 154 29.79 -3.40 21.38
C LEU A 154 30.02 -2.56 20.12
N SER A 155 31.13 -2.79 19.42
CA SER A 155 31.45 -2.10 18.17
C SER A 155 30.46 -2.43 17.05
N MET A 156 30.00 -3.68 16.97
CA MET A 156 28.95 -4.11 16.03
C MET A 156 27.58 -3.53 16.37
N ALA A 157 27.21 -3.49 17.64
CA ALA A 157 25.99 -2.80 18.07
C ALA A 157 26.04 -1.30 17.74
N GLY A 158 27.19 -0.65 18.00
CA GLY A 158 27.42 0.75 17.64
C GLY A 158 27.33 0.98 16.13
N ALA A 159 27.99 0.13 15.33
CA ALA A 159 27.92 0.19 13.86
C ALA A 159 26.49 0.02 13.35
N PHE A 160 25.70 -0.88 13.95
CA PHE A 160 24.29 -1.05 13.63
C PHE A 160 23.50 0.23 13.90
N VAL A 161 23.59 0.79 15.11
CA VAL A 161 22.89 2.05 15.46
C VAL A 161 23.30 3.21 14.55
N LEU A 162 24.59 3.35 14.27
CA LEU A 162 25.10 4.39 13.36
C LEU A 162 24.60 4.18 11.93
N SER A 163 24.52 2.93 11.46
CA SER A 163 23.99 2.64 10.13
C SER A 163 22.48 2.92 10.04
N VAL A 164 21.72 2.68 11.11
CA VAL A 164 20.30 3.08 11.20
C VAL A 164 20.17 4.59 11.06
N ALA A 165 20.92 5.36 11.86
CA ALA A 165 20.94 6.82 11.72
C ALA A 165 21.42 7.27 10.32
N GLY A 166 22.43 6.60 9.75
CA GLY A 166 22.95 6.88 8.42
C GLY A 166 21.91 6.72 7.32
N PHE A 167 21.17 5.60 7.31
CA PHE A 167 20.07 5.41 6.36
C PHE A 167 18.93 6.40 6.58
N TYR A 168 18.64 6.78 7.83
CA TYR A 168 17.65 7.81 8.10
C TYR A 168 18.01 9.11 7.35
N TRP A 169 19.22 9.63 7.56
CA TRP A 169 19.63 10.88 6.92
C TRP A 169 19.81 10.76 5.40
N ALA A 170 20.34 9.62 4.92
CA ALA A 170 20.59 9.41 3.49
C ALA A 170 19.30 9.25 2.66
N LYS A 171 18.23 8.69 3.24
CA LYS A 171 16.97 8.39 2.54
C LYS A 171 15.85 9.37 2.87
N LYS A 172 16.05 10.26 3.85
CA LYS A 172 15.08 11.32 4.17
C LYS A 172 14.91 12.27 2.98
N ILE A 173 13.65 12.52 2.62
CA ILE A 173 13.30 13.46 1.55
C ILE A 173 13.70 14.86 2.00
N SER A 174 14.57 15.51 1.23
CA SER A 174 14.89 16.92 1.41
C SER A 174 13.73 17.77 0.89
N GLN A 175 12.96 18.31 1.82
CA GLN A 175 11.88 19.27 1.55
C GLN A 175 11.69 20.20 2.74
N PRO A 176 11.14 21.41 2.55
CA PRO A 176 10.79 22.30 3.64
C PRO A 176 9.83 21.63 4.62
N ALA A 177 9.91 22.02 5.89
CA ALA A 177 8.91 21.63 6.88
C ALA A 177 7.52 22.08 6.40
N LEU A 178 6.50 21.28 6.71
CA LEU A 178 5.12 21.61 6.40
C LEU A 178 4.74 22.89 7.18
N ASP A 179 4.23 23.90 6.46
CA ASP A 179 3.72 25.11 7.08
C ASP A 179 2.59 24.75 8.07
N PRO A 180 2.63 25.23 9.33
CA PRO A 180 1.61 24.97 10.33
C PRO A 180 0.18 25.24 9.86
N LYS A 181 -0.05 26.13 8.89
CA LYS A 181 -1.41 26.36 8.36
C LYS A 181 -2.02 25.10 7.75
N TYR A 182 -1.20 24.18 7.22
CA TYR A 182 -1.66 22.93 6.63
C TYR A 182 -1.96 21.84 7.65
N THR A 183 -1.50 21.97 8.90
CA THR A 183 -1.81 20.97 9.95
C THR A 183 -3.26 20.99 10.39
N ALA A 184 -3.99 22.08 10.09
CA ALA A 184 -5.42 22.20 10.35
C ALA A 184 -6.31 21.52 9.29
N TYR A 185 -5.73 21.05 8.17
CA TYR A 185 -6.49 20.42 7.09
C TYR A 185 -6.83 18.99 7.52
N LYS A 186 -8.11 18.67 7.46
CA LYS A 186 -8.62 17.33 7.78
C LYS A 186 -8.66 16.44 6.54
N SER A 187 -8.46 15.14 6.74
CA SER A 187 -8.63 14.17 5.65
C SER A 187 -10.12 14.05 5.32
N LEU A 188 -10.50 13.77 4.07
CA LEU A 188 -11.91 13.65 3.67
C LEU A 188 -12.71 12.56 4.42
N GLY A 189 -12.03 11.58 5.01
CA GLY A 189 -12.66 10.56 5.86
C GLY A 189 -13.00 11.05 7.28
N GLU A 190 -12.56 12.26 7.65
CA GLU A 190 -12.94 12.95 8.87
C GLU A 190 -13.97 14.01 8.49
N ASP A 191 -15.09 14.13 9.21
CA ASP A 191 -16.09 15.17 8.89
C ASP A 191 -15.43 16.55 8.84
N VAL A 192 -15.38 17.12 7.63
CA VAL A 192 -14.68 18.39 7.37
C VAL A 192 -15.68 19.50 7.55
N GLN A 193 -15.55 20.25 8.65
CA GLN A 193 -16.33 21.46 8.89
C GLN A 193 -15.38 22.66 8.93
N TYR A 194 -15.51 23.57 7.98
CA TYR A 194 -14.61 24.72 7.88
C TYR A 194 -15.32 25.92 7.25
N GLN A 195 -15.16 27.11 7.86
CA GLN A 195 -15.60 28.42 7.36
C GLN A 195 -16.94 28.42 6.60
N GLY A 196 -17.98 27.84 7.20
CA GLY A 196 -19.33 27.87 6.64
C GLY A 196 -19.69 26.71 5.72
N LEU A 197 -18.76 25.81 5.39
CA LEU A 197 -19.04 24.59 4.62
C LEU A 197 -18.85 23.32 5.47
N GLU A 198 -19.62 22.30 5.12
CA GLU A 198 -19.52 20.93 5.60
C GLU A 198 -19.29 20.00 4.42
N ILE A 199 -18.26 19.15 4.52
CA ILE A 199 -18.01 18.03 3.60
C ILE A 199 -18.24 16.73 4.37
N SER A 200 -19.18 15.92 3.90
CA SER A 200 -19.54 14.64 4.52
C SER A 200 -19.60 13.53 3.49
N LEU A 201 -19.25 12.31 3.88
CA LEU A 201 -19.37 11.12 3.03
C LEU A 201 -20.83 10.88 2.62
N LEU A 202 -21.08 10.67 1.33
CA LEU A 202 -22.38 10.30 0.79
C LEU A 202 -22.44 8.82 0.40
N LEU A 203 -21.45 8.38 -0.38
CA LEU A 203 -21.42 7.03 -0.96
C LEU A 203 -19.97 6.58 -1.13
N ASP A 204 -19.69 5.33 -0.78
CA ASP A 204 -18.45 4.66 -1.12
C ASP A 204 -18.77 3.42 -1.96
N ALA A 205 -18.24 3.35 -3.18
CA ALA A 205 -18.42 2.22 -4.06
C ALA A 205 -17.73 0.95 -3.54
N GLY A 206 -16.69 1.08 -2.71
CA GLY A 206 -15.89 -0.05 -2.26
C GLY A 206 -14.82 -0.53 -3.26
N PRO A 207 -14.19 -1.68 -3.02
CA PRO A 207 -13.03 -2.12 -3.80
C PRO A 207 -13.38 -2.59 -5.22
N ASP A 208 -14.52 -3.26 -5.38
CA ASP A 208 -14.88 -4.01 -6.60
C ASP A 208 -15.68 -3.18 -7.62
N TYR A 209 -16.09 -1.97 -7.24
CA TYR A 209 -16.99 -1.13 -8.00
C TYR A 209 -16.39 0.25 -8.28
N THR A 210 -16.88 0.87 -9.35
CA THR A 210 -16.60 2.26 -9.70
C THR A 210 -17.89 3.07 -9.73
N ALA A 211 -17.83 4.33 -9.31
CA ALA A 211 -18.93 5.25 -9.33
C ALA A 211 -18.84 6.16 -10.57
N SER A 212 -19.87 6.10 -11.42
CA SER A 212 -19.99 6.90 -12.64
C SER A 212 -20.01 8.40 -12.35
N GLN A 213 -19.87 9.23 -13.38
CA GLN A 213 -20.13 10.66 -13.25
C GLN A 213 -21.61 10.90 -12.94
N PRO A 214 -21.95 11.91 -12.12
CA PRO A 214 -23.31 12.10 -11.67
C PRO A 214 -24.15 12.73 -12.78
N TYR A 215 -25.37 12.26 -12.91
CA TYR A 215 -26.39 12.89 -13.74
C TYR A 215 -27.30 13.77 -12.88
N TYR A 216 -27.88 14.81 -13.47
CA TYR A 216 -28.81 15.72 -12.82
C TYR A 216 -30.16 15.73 -13.53
N LEU A 217 -31.21 15.50 -12.75
CA LEU A 217 -32.60 15.54 -13.17
C LEU A 217 -33.22 16.86 -12.67
N GLU A 218 -33.11 17.92 -13.48
CA GLU A 218 -33.46 19.29 -13.09
C GLU A 218 -34.92 19.46 -12.64
N GLU A 219 -35.87 18.80 -13.31
CA GLU A 219 -37.30 18.90 -12.96
C GLU A 219 -37.58 18.44 -11.52
N ARG A 220 -36.81 17.45 -11.03
CA ARG A 220 -36.93 16.93 -9.66
C ARG A 220 -35.91 17.52 -8.71
N GLY A 221 -34.83 18.09 -9.21
CA GLY A 221 -33.69 18.51 -8.39
C GLY A 221 -33.00 17.30 -7.75
N GLU A 222 -32.85 16.22 -8.51
CA GLU A 222 -32.26 14.96 -8.04
C GLU A 222 -30.94 14.67 -8.76
N PHE A 223 -29.96 14.16 -8.02
CA PHE A 223 -28.77 13.55 -8.63
C PHE A 223 -28.96 12.05 -8.80
N ILE A 224 -28.43 11.53 -9.90
CA ILE A 224 -28.39 10.10 -10.17
C ILE A 224 -26.93 9.66 -10.25
N ILE A 225 -26.56 8.71 -9.40
CA ILE A 225 -25.22 8.12 -9.35
C ILE A 225 -25.37 6.63 -9.60
N SER A 226 -24.57 6.08 -10.52
CA SER A 226 -24.54 4.63 -10.78
C SER A 226 -23.22 4.02 -10.38
N LEU A 227 -23.28 2.83 -9.78
CA LEU A 227 -22.14 1.99 -9.49
C LEU A 227 -22.03 0.90 -10.55
N HIS A 228 -20.82 0.66 -11.04
CA HIS A 228 -20.52 -0.34 -12.04
C HIS A 228 -19.48 -1.31 -11.52
N TYR A 229 -19.51 -2.55 -12.01
CA TYR A 229 -18.41 -3.49 -11.79
C TYR A 229 -17.13 -2.95 -12.43
N ALA A 230 -16.00 -3.08 -11.73
CA ALA A 230 -14.70 -2.70 -12.27
C ALA A 230 -14.43 -3.40 -13.61
N SER A 231 -14.41 -2.62 -14.69
CA SER A 231 -14.26 -3.13 -16.05
C SER A 231 -13.55 -2.11 -16.92
N SER A 232 -12.71 -2.58 -17.84
CA SER A 232 -12.11 -1.76 -18.89
C SER A 232 -13.06 -1.48 -20.06
N ASN A 233 -14.26 -2.06 -20.04
CA ASN A 233 -15.26 -1.86 -21.09
C ASN A 233 -15.94 -0.50 -20.94
N LYS A 234 -16.12 0.20 -22.06
CA LYS A 234 -16.88 1.46 -22.12
C LYS A 234 -18.29 1.33 -21.52
N ASN A 235 -18.90 0.16 -21.67
CA ASN A 235 -20.21 -0.18 -21.14
C ASN A 235 -20.06 -1.15 -19.97
N ALA A 236 -19.48 -0.67 -18.86
CA ALA A 236 -19.27 -1.48 -17.67
C ALA A 236 -20.62 -1.97 -17.09
N PRO A 237 -20.72 -3.26 -16.68
CA PRO A 237 -21.94 -3.80 -16.11
C PRO A 237 -22.41 -2.98 -14.91
N LEU A 238 -23.70 -2.63 -14.92
CA LEU A 238 -24.35 -1.90 -13.84
C LEU A 238 -24.50 -2.80 -12.62
N PHE A 239 -24.14 -2.28 -11.46
CA PHE A 239 -24.38 -2.91 -10.17
C PHE A 239 -25.58 -2.28 -9.46
N LYS A 240 -25.58 -0.95 -9.27
CA LYS A 240 -26.60 -0.24 -8.50
C LYS A 240 -26.79 1.19 -8.98
N VAL A 241 -27.99 1.74 -8.85
CA VAL A 241 -28.28 3.16 -9.13
C VAL A 241 -28.87 3.81 -7.89
N PHE A 242 -28.46 5.05 -7.59
CA PHE A 242 -28.93 5.85 -6.46
C PHE A 242 -29.59 7.14 -6.94
N LYS A 243 -30.66 7.54 -6.25
CA LYS A 243 -31.27 8.88 -6.35
C LYS A 243 -30.91 9.68 -5.13
N ILE A 244 -30.36 10.87 -5.33
CA ILE A 244 -30.02 11.81 -4.25
C ILE A 244 -31.02 12.97 -4.33
N ASP A 245 -31.71 13.24 -3.23
CA ASP A 245 -32.68 14.33 -3.14
C ASP A 245 -32.05 15.72 -3.07
N ARG A 246 -32.92 16.74 -3.05
CA ARG A 246 -32.56 18.16 -2.92
C ARG A 246 -31.87 18.51 -1.59
N GLN A 247 -31.92 17.62 -0.61
CA GLN A 247 -31.27 17.80 0.69
C GLN A 247 -29.91 17.09 0.78
N GLY A 248 -29.48 16.41 -0.30
CA GLY A 248 -28.25 15.64 -0.31
C GLY A 248 -28.38 14.33 0.48
N LYS A 249 -29.53 13.65 0.42
CA LYS A 249 -29.68 12.32 0.98
C LYS A 249 -30.03 11.32 -0.10
N ILE A 250 -29.60 10.08 0.08
CA ILE A 250 -30.05 8.97 -0.76
C ILE A 250 -31.55 8.77 -0.49
N ALA A 251 -32.37 9.14 -1.46
CA ALA A 251 -33.83 9.04 -1.38
C ALA A 251 -34.32 7.65 -1.81
N ASP A 252 -33.63 7.05 -2.79
CA ASP A 252 -33.99 5.74 -3.32
C ASP A 252 -32.75 5.07 -3.95
N SER A 253 -32.79 3.74 -4.07
CA SER A 253 -31.75 2.98 -4.75
C SER A 253 -32.32 1.73 -5.42
N LEU A 254 -31.71 1.30 -6.52
CA LEU A 254 -32.09 0.11 -7.26
C LEU A 254 -30.88 -0.77 -7.52
N ASP A 255 -30.92 -2.00 -7.00
CA ASP A 255 -29.97 -3.02 -7.37
C ASP A 255 -30.29 -3.58 -8.76
N ALA A 256 -29.28 -3.73 -9.61
CA ALA A 256 -29.45 -4.22 -10.98
C ALA A 256 -30.05 -5.64 -11.02
N GLU A 257 -29.82 -6.44 -9.98
CA GLU A 257 -30.37 -7.79 -9.82
C GLU A 257 -31.88 -7.81 -9.57
N GLU A 258 -32.47 -6.71 -9.10
CA GLU A 258 -33.93 -6.61 -8.91
C GLU A 258 -34.69 -6.48 -10.24
N LEU A 259 -33.98 -6.17 -11.32
CA LEU A 259 -34.57 -6.06 -12.65
C LEU A 259 -34.57 -7.43 -13.32
N THR A 260 -35.69 -7.77 -13.96
CA THR A 260 -35.81 -9.07 -14.63
C THR A 260 -35.02 -9.05 -15.93
N VAL A 261 -33.77 -9.50 -15.87
CA VAL A 261 -32.92 -9.61 -17.05
C VAL A 261 -32.90 -11.06 -17.49
N GLY A 262 -32.95 -11.30 -18.79
CA GLY A 262 -32.51 -12.58 -19.35
C GLY A 262 -31.00 -12.78 -19.09
N SER A 263 -30.32 -13.53 -19.95
CA SER A 263 -28.89 -13.87 -19.77
C SER A 263 -27.88 -12.73 -20.00
N GLY A 264 -28.26 -11.46 -19.88
CA GLY A 264 -27.42 -10.30 -20.24
C GLY A 264 -27.08 -9.38 -19.07
N SER A 265 -25.98 -8.63 -19.18
CA SER A 265 -25.63 -7.55 -18.24
C SER A 265 -26.39 -6.26 -18.56
N LEU A 266 -26.84 -5.55 -17.52
CA LEU A 266 -27.41 -4.21 -17.65
C LEU A 266 -26.32 -3.16 -17.72
N ILE A 267 -26.63 -2.06 -18.40
CA ILE A 267 -25.81 -0.86 -18.48
C ILE A 267 -26.67 0.35 -18.12
N PHE A 268 -26.02 1.43 -17.70
CA PHE A 268 -26.65 2.73 -17.47
C PHE A 268 -26.23 3.71 -18.56
N ASP A 269 -27.19 4.27 -19.28
CA ASP A 269 -26.96 5.17 -20.41
C ASP A 269 -27.97 6.31 -20.37
N LYS A 270 -27.51 7.53 -20.07
CA LYS A 270 -28.33 8.76 -20.07
C LYS A 270 -29.63 8.65 -19.27
N GLY A 271 -29.55 8.09 -18.05
CA GLY A 271 -30.72 7.89 -17.19
C GLY A 271 -31.50 6.61 -17.44
N LEU A 272 -31.21 5.87 -18.50
CA LEU A 272 -31.88 4.61 -18.83
C LEU A 272 -31.05 3.42 -18.37
N ILE A 273 -31.71 2.45 -17.75
CA ILE A 273 -31.11 1.15 -17.45
C ILE A 273 -31.54 0.19 -18.56
N ARG A 274 -30.61 -0.47 -19.24
CA ARG A 274 -30.95 -1.37 -20.35
C ARG A 274 -29.95 -2.50 -20.55
N PRO A 275 -30.35 -3.64 -21.14
CA PRO A 275 -29.40 -4.61 -21.66
C PRO A 275 -28.55 -3.96 -22.77
N ALA A 276 -27.25 -4.21 -22.78
CA ALA A 276 -26.29 -3.51 -23.65
C ALA A 276 -26.66 -3.46 -25.14
N ASN A 277 -27.32 -4.52 -25.65
CA ASN A 277 -27.70 -4.67 -27.06
C ASN A 277 -29.21 -4.57 -27.32
N SER A 278 -29.98 -3.96 -26.40
CA SER A 278 -31.43 -3.85 -26.50
C SER A 278 -31.89 -2.40 -26.73
N LYS A 279 -32.99 -2.25 -27.47
CA LYS A 279 -33.77 -1.00 -27.58
C LYS A 279 -34.84 -0.86 -26.50
N ASN A 280 -34.94 -1.85 -25.60
CA ASN A 280 -35.82 -1.78 -24.47
C ASN A 280 -35.03 -1.33 -23.24
N ALA A 281 -35.63 -0.46 -22.43
CA ALA A 281 -35.03 0.12 -21.24
C ALA A 281 -36.02 0.14 -20.08
N TYR A 282 -35.48 0.20 -18.87
CA TYR A 282 -36.19 0.52 -17.65
C TYR A 282 -36.08 2.02 -17.39
N PHE A 283 -37.20 2.64 -17.05
CA PHE A 283 -37.32 4.08 -16.84
C PHE A 283 -37.29 4.46 -15.36
N TRP A 284 -36.88 3.54 -14.47
CA TRP A 284 -36.90 3.70 -13.02
C TRP A 284 -36.35 5.04 -12.49
N VAL A 285 -35.30 5.58 -13.11
CA VAL A 285 -34.78 6.91 -12.78
C VAL A 285 -35.86 7.99 -12.85
N PHE A 286 -36.67 7.96 -13.92
CA PHE A 286 -37.69 8.94 -14.21
C PHE A 286 -39.02 8.65 -13.54
N ASP A 287 -39.53 7.42 -13.53
CA ASP A 287 -40.90 7.11 -13.09
C ASP A 287 -40.98 6.04 -11.99
N GLY A 288 -39.85 5.45 -11.60
CA GLY A 288 -39.80 4.33 -10.66
C GLY A 288 -40.25 3.00 -11.25
N ALA A 289 -40.59 2.93 -12.54
CA ALA A 289 -41.03 1.71 -13.18
C ALA A 289 -39.86 0.73 -13.38
N LYS A 290 -40.06 -0.50 -12.88
CA LYS A 290 -39.15 -1.64 -13.07
C LYS A 290 -39.56 -2.52 -14.26
N THR A 291 -40.43 -2.01 -15.13
CA THR A 291 -40.90 -2.72 -16.33
C THR A 291 -40.06 -2.32 -17.54
N LEU A 292 -39.80 -3.31 -18.40
CA LEU A 292 -39.00 -3.12 -19.59
C LEU A 292 -39.88 -2.59 -20.74
N VAL A 293 -39.56 -1.40 -21.27
CA VAL A 293 -40.34 -0.71 -22.30
C VAL A 293 -39.45 -0.30 -23.48
N GLN A 294 -39.98 -0.26 -24.70
CA GLN A 294 -39.24 0.25 -25.86
C GLN A 294 -38.92 1.75 -25.71
N GLU A 295 -37.66 2.10 -25.95
CA GLU A 295 -37.11 3.46 -25.79
C GLU A 295 -37.84 4.51 -26.63
N SER A 296 -38.39 4.13 -27.79
CA SER A 296 -39.15 5.03 -28.68
C SER A 296 -40.41 5.65 -28.06
N ARG A 297 -40.83 5.19 -26.88
CA ARG A 297 -41.91 5.79 -26.08
C ARG A 297 -41.45 6.86 -25.09
N GLN A 298 -40.19 7.30 -25.14
CA GLN A 298 -39.65 8.29 -24.21
C GLN A 298 -40.47 9.58 -24.24
N ASP A 299 -41.07 9.92 -23.09
CA ASP A 299 -41.78 11.19 -22.91
C ASP A 299 -40.76 12.35 -22.92
N SER A 300 -41.17 13.48 -23.47
CA SER A 300 -40.39 14.73 -23.56
C SER A 300 -39.90 15.26 -22.20
N LYS A 301 -40.47 14.77 -21.10
CA LYS A 301 -40.14 15.08 -19.70
C LYS A 301 -38.98 14.25 -19.13
N ASN A 302 -38.55 13.19 -19.82
CA ASN A 302 -37.43 12.35 -19.38
C ASN A 302 -36.08 12.93 -19.82
N LYS A 303 -35.82 14.19 -19.40
CA LYS A 303 -34.56 14.89 -19.68
C LYS A 303 -33.65 14.82 -18.46
N ILE A 304 -32.49 14.21 -18.64
CA ILE A 304 -31.42 14.17 -17.65
C ILE A 304 -30.12 14.60 -18.32
N ALA A 305 -29.28 15.34 -17.59
CA ALA A 305 -28.00 15.81 -18.09
C ALA A 305 -26.85 15.23 -17.27
N GLU A 306 -25.77 14.81 -17.93
CA GLU A 306 -24.52 14.51 -17.25
C GLU A 306 -23.89 15.82 -16.77
N LEU A 307 -23.52 15.89 -15.49
CA LEU A 307 -22.93 17.11 -14.94
C LEU A 307 -21.49 17.28 -15.41
N GLN A 308 -21.17 18.53 -15.75
CA GLN A 308 -19.81 18.90 -16.09
C GLN A 308 -19.01 19.17 -14.81
N LYS A 309 -17.75 18.75 -14.84
CA LYS A 309 -16.79 19.02 -13.77
C LYS A 309 -16.49 20.51 -13.73
N ASP A 310 -16.55 21.11 -12.54
CA ASP A 310 -16.03 22.46 -12.32
C ASP A 310 -14.63 22.37 -11.73
N MET A 311 -13.64 22.45 -12.62
CA MET A 311 -12.22 22.41 -12.27
C MET A 311 -11.73 23.67 -11.56
N ALA A 312 -12.46 24.79 -11.64
CA ALA A 312 -12.08 26.04 -10.98
C ALA A 312 -12.47 26.05 -9.49
N ALA A 313 -13.47 25.26 -9.12
CA ALA A 313 -13.97 25.17 -7.74
C ALA A 313 -12.99 24.43 -6.80
N ILE A 314 -12.14 23.53 -7.30
CA ILE A 314 -11.14 22.83 -6.48
C ILE A 314 -9.74 23.34 -6.84
N ARG A 315 -8.97 23.71 -5.82
CA ARG A 315 -7.58 24.12 -5.98
C ARG A 315 -6.66 23.31 -5.08
N LEU A 316 -5.63 22.70 -5.67
CA LEU A 316 -4.48 22.19 -4.93
C LEU A 316 -3.63 23.38 -4.47
N GLU A 317 -3.57 23.63 -3.17
CA GLU A 317 -2.78 24.71 -2.60
C GLU A 317 -1.35 24.28 -2.30
N HIS A 318 -1.16 23.03 -1.87
CA HIS A 318 0.15 22.50 -1.53
C HIS A 318 0.22 20.99 -1.71
N PHE A 319 1.41 20.50 -2.05
CA PHE A 319 1.70 19.07 -2.12
C PHE A 319 2.94 18.77 -1.27
N HIS A 320 2.76 17.93 -0.26
CA HIS A 320 3.83 17.51 0.64
C HIS A 320 4.25 16.08 0.29
N LYS A 321 5.51 15.88 -0.10
CA LYS A 321 6.00 14.57 -0.54
C LYS A 321 6.09 13.63 0.66
N THR A 322 5.71 12.37 0.50
CA THR A 322 5.80 11.35 1.56
C THR A 322 6.67 10.17 1.14
N ALA A 323 6.62 9.80 -0.14
CA ALA A 323 7.40 8.68 -0.68
C ALA A 323 7.77 8.91 -2.14
N ARG A 324 8.88 8.31 -2.56
CA ARG A 324 9.27 8.24 -3.97
C ARG A 324 8.59 7.04 -4.64
N LEU A 325 7.99 7.27 -5.81
CA LEU A 325 7.43 6.24 -6.67
C LEU A 325 8.30 6.06 -7.91
N GLU A 326 8.50 4.81 -8.30
CA GLU A 326 9.16 4.44 -9.55
C GLU A 326 8.09 3.93 -10.51
N CYS A 327 7.86 4.68 -11.59
CA CYS A 327 6.74 4.49 -12.49
C CYS A 327 7.20 3.90 -13.83
N GLY A 328 6.43 2.96 -14.36
CA GLY A 328 6.76 2.20 -15.57
C GLY A 328 7.98 1.31 -15.38
N SER A 329 8.88 1.28 -16.38
CA SER A 329 10.17 0.56 -16.32
C SER A 329 11.23 1.20 -15.40
N GLY A 330 10.81 2.02 -14.43
CA GLY A 330 11.71 2.76 -13.52
C GLY A 330 12.31 4.05 -14.10
N SER A 331 11.94 4.44 -15.32
CA SER A 331 12.48 5.63 -16.00
C SER A 331 11.83 6.95 -15.60
N LYS A 332 10.63 6.93 -14.99
CA LYS A 332 9.93 8.12 -14.51
C LYS A 332 9.77 8.06 -12.99
N ILE A 333 10.39 9.02 -12.31
CA ILE A 333 10.24 9.20 -10.87
C ILE A 333 9.05 10.13 -10.63
N GLN A 334 8.08 9.65 -9.85
CA GLN A 334 6.99 10.48 -9.34
C GLN A 334 7.03 10.51 -7.82
N TRP A 335 6.41 11.49 -7.21
CA TRP A 335 6.33 11.59 -5.76
C TRP A 335 4.91 11.27 -5.32
N ASN A 336 4.78 10.31 -4.41
CA ASN A 336 3.59 10.21 -3.59
C ASN A 336 3.65 11.25 -2.48
N GLY A 337 2.50 11.67 -1.99
CA GLY A 337 2.38 12.72 -0.99
C GLY A 337 0.95 12.98 -0.56
N THR A 338 0.83 13.92 0.37
CA THR A 338 -0.43 14.48 0.79
C THR A 338 -0.70 15.76 0.00
N GLY A 339 -1.83 15.82 -0.69
CA GLY A 339 -2.32 17.03 -1.35
C GLY A 339 -3.24 17.81 -0.42
N TYR A 340 -3.02 19.12 -0.31
CA TYR A 340 -3.83 20.05 0.49
C TYR A 340 -4.68 20.88 -0.46
N PHE A 341 -5.99 20.74 -0.35
CA PHE A 341 -6.97 21.29 -1.26
C PHE A 341 -7.83 22.34 -0.58
N GLN A 342 -8.22 23.34 -1.37
CA GLN A 342 -9.28 24.27 -1.04
C GLN A 342 -10.41 24.09 -2.05
N ILE A 343 -11.64 24.14 -1.57
CA ILE A 343 -12.84 24.15 -2.39
C ILE A 343 -13.61 25.46 -2.20
N PHE A 344 -14.15 26.00 -3.29
CA PHE A 344 -14.95 27.22 -3.31
C PHE A 344 -16.40 26.89 -3.67
N HIS A 345 -17.35 27.22 -2.79
CA HIS A 345 -18.78 27.00 -3.02
C HIS A 345 -19.58 28.21 -2.54
N HIS A 346 -20.32 28.87 -3.44
CA HIS A 346 -21.14 30.05 -3.15
C HIS A 346 -20.46 31.17 -2.31
N GLY A 347 -19.15 31.36 -2.49
CA GLY A 347 -18.37 32.38 -1.78
C GLY A 347 -17.76 31.90 -0.44
N ASP A 348 -18.19 30.75 0.06
CA ASP A 348 -17.55 30.07 1.20
C ASP A 348 -16.43 29.15 0.73
N THR A 349 -15.55 28.77 1.67
CA THR A 349 -14.45 27.85 1.37
C THR A 349 -14.29 26.76 2.40
N ALA A 350 -13.93 25.57 1.95
CA ALA A 350 -13.51 24.46 2.81
C ALA A 350 -12.11 24.01 2.44
N ARG A 351 -11.40 23.48 3.43
CA ARG A 351 -10.02 23.00 3.32
C ARG A 351 -9.95 21.55 3.75
N PHE A 352 -9.35 20.72 2.91
CA PHE A 352 -9.22 19.29 3.17
C PHE A 352 -7.92 18.77 2.59
N ARG A 353 -7.46 17.61 3.06
CA ARG A 353 -6.29 16.92 2.51
C ARG A 353 -6.66 15.56 1.95
N ILE A 354 -5.90 15.13 0.96
CA ILE A 354 -5.94 13.78 0.40
C ILE A 354 -4.57 13.17 0.61
N ASP A 355 -4.55 12.13 1.42
CA ASP A 355 -3.36 11.30 1.63
C ASP A 355 -3.19 10.34 0.44
N ASN A 356 -1.93 10.07 0.10
CA ASN A 356 -1.56 9.22 -1.02
C ASN A 356 -2.15 9.69 -2.37
N LEU A 357 -1.97 10.98 -2.70
CA LEU A 357 -2.56 11.58 -3.90
C LEU A 357 -2.07 10.91 -5.19
N TYR A 358 -0.84 10.41 -5.22
CA TYR A 358 -0.29 9.68 -6.36
C TYR A 358 -0.06 8.23 -5.97
N ALA A 359 -0.56 7.29 -6.77
CA ALA A 359 -0.38 5.87 -6.54
C ALA A 359 0.18 5.19 -7.79
N GLN A 360 0.84 4.05 -7.58
CA GLN A 360 1.23 3.17 -8.66
C GLN A 360 0.02 2.29 -9.05
N ASN A 361 -0.31 2.28 -10.33
CA ASN A 361 -1.34 1.45 -10.91
C ASN A 361 -0.83 0.01 -11.09
N ALA A 362 -1.74 -0.95 -11.26
CA ALA A 362 -1.39 -2.36 -11.47
C ALA A 362 -0.43 -2.59 -12.66
N ASP A 363 -0.53 -1.77 -13.70
CA ASP A 363 0.34 -1.81 -14.88
C ASP A 363 1.72 -1.17 -14.66
N GLY A 364 2.06 -0.85 -13.41
CA GLY A 364 3.32 -0.20 -13.02
C GLY A 364 3.38 1.30 -13.31
N GLY A 365 2.41 1.87 -14.03
CA GLY A 365 2.27 3.32 -14.22
C GLY A 365 1.94 4.07 -12.93
N CYS A 366 2.03 5.40 -12.91
CA CYS A 366 1.60 6.21 -11.77
C CYS A 366 0.56 7.24 -12.19
N GLY A 367 -0.48 7.38 -11.38
CA GLY A 367 -1.58 8.31 -11.62
C GLY A 367 -1.89 9.13 -10.38
N ALA A 368 -2.40 10.34 -10.59
CA ALA A 368 -3.05 11.09 -9.52
C ALA A 368 -4.45 10.52 -9.28
N ARG A 369 -4.87 10.43 -8.03
CA ARG A 369 -6.27 10.14 -7.69
C ARG A 369 -7.12 11.33 -8.16
N PRO A 370 -8.05 11.15 -9.10
CA PRO A 370 -8.87 12.24 -9.59
C PRO A 370 -9.78 12.78 -8.49
N VAL A 371 -9.93 14.10 -8.45
CA VAL A 371 -10.82 14.81 -7.54
C VAL A 371 -11.70 15.71 -8.39
N ASP A 372 -12.97 15.35 -8.50
CA ASP A 372 -13.92 16.03 -9.37
C ASP A 372 -14.99 16.74 -8.55
N TYR A 373 -15.35 17.97 -8.93
CA TYR A 373 -16.44 18.73 -8.32
C TYR A 373 -17.59 18.94 -9.29
N TYR A 374 -18.80 18.70 -8.82
CA TYR A 374 -20.02 18.77 -9.61
C TYR A 374 -21.06 19.66 -8.93
N PRO A 375 -21.12 20.95 -9.29
CA PRO A 375 -22.20 21.83 -8.87
C PRO A 375 -23.45 21.58 -9.72
N ALA A 376 -24.63 21.87 -9.18
CA ALA A 376 -25.86 21.92 -9.96
C ALA A 376 -26.65 23.19 -9.66
N LYS A 377 -27.23 23.75 -10.71
CA LYS A 377 -28.03 24.96 -10.61
C LYS A 377 -29.32 24.66 -9.83
N GLY A 378 -29.61 25.48 -8.82
CA GLY A 378 -30.83 25.38 -8.02
C GLY A 378 -30.72 24.42 -6.83
N LEU A 379 -29.55 23.84 -6.58
CA LEU A 379 -29.27 23.09 -5.36
C LEU A 379 -28.26 23.85 -4.49
N ASP A 380 -28.48 23.84 -3.18
CA ASP A 380 -27.60 24.49 -2.20
C ASP A 380 -26.34 23.66 -1.90
N PHE A 381 -26.21 22.48 -2.50
CA PHE A 381 -25.09 21.57 -2.31
C PHE A 381 -24.50 21.12 -3.65
N ALA A 382 -23.28 20.63 -3.58
CA ALA A 382 -22.56 20.05 -4.70
C ALA A 382 -21.97 18.68 -4.33
N LEU A 383 -21.57 17.92 -5.34
CA LEU A 383 -20.91 16.63 -5.16
C LEU A 383 -19.41 16.76 -5.37
N LEU A 384 -18.63 16.13 -4.50
CA LEU A 384 -17.19 15.94 -4.63
C LEU A 384 -16.92 14.44 -4.83
N ARG A 385 -16.30 14.06 -5.94
CA ARG A 385 -15.96 12.67 -6.25
C ARG A 385 -14.46 12.45 -6.13
N LEU A 386 -14.06 11.46 -5.34
CA LEU A 386 -12.67 11.03 -5.18
C LEU A 386 -12.46 9.67 -5.86
N ASP A 387 -11.45 9.61 -6.71
CA ASP A 387 -10.89 8.36 -7.24
C ASP A 387 -11.91 7.47 -7.98
N GLU A 388 -12.94 8.11 -8.54
CA GLU A 388 -14.07 7.43 -9.21
C GLU A 388 -14.75 6.36 -8.34
N LYS A 389 -14.69 6.51 -7.01
CA LYS A 389 -15.21 5.52 -6.06
C LYS A 389 -16.07 6.16 -4.99
N THR A 390 -15.62 7.27 -4.43
CA THR A 390 -16.23 7.84 -3.24
C THR A 390 -16.84 9.19 -3.57
N TYR A 391 -18.10 9.38 -3.22
CA TYR A 391 -18.81 10.64 -3.30
C TYR A 391 -18.97 11.26 -1.91
N TYR A 392 -18.73 12.56 -1.86
CA TYR A 392 -18.98 13.41 -0.71
C TYR A 392 -19.96 14.51 -1.12
N ILE A 393 -20.71 15.00 -0.14
CA ILE A 393 -21.55 16.19 -0.29
C ILE A 393 -20.82 17.38 0.28
N VAL A 394 -20.84 18.48 -0.46
CA VAL A 394 -20.36 19.80 -0.03
C VAL A 394 -21.56 20.72 0.09
N LYS A 395 -21.85 21.18 1.30
CA LYS A 395 -23.03 22.04 1.57
C LYS A 395 -22.73 23.12 2.61
N PRO A 396 -23.50 24.22 2.64
CA PRO A 396 -23.43 25.19 3.71
C PRO A 396 -23.73 24.56 5.07
N LYS A 397 -22.96 24.94 6.07
CA LYS A 397 -23.19 24.59 7.46
C LYS A 397 -24.48 25.28 7.91
N LYS A 398 -25.43 24.51 8.43
CA LYS A 398 -26.62 25.07 9.08
C LYS A 398 -26.15 25.92 10.28
N LYS A 399 -26.56 27.19 10.28
CA LYS A 399 -26.28 28.13 11.37
C LYS A 399 -26.99 27.73 12.65
#